data_AF-A0A7V9U726-F1
#
_entry.id   AF-A0A7V9U726-F1
#
_cell.length_a   1.000
_cell.length_b   1.000
_cell.length_c   1.000
_cell.angle_alpha   90.00
_cell.angle_beta   90.00
_cell.angle_gamma   90.00
#
_symmetry.space_group_name_H-M   'P 1'
#
loop_
_entity.id
_entity.type
_entity.pdbx_description
1 polymer ?
#
loop_
_entity_poly.entity_id
_entity_poly.type
_entity_poly.pdbx_seq_one_letter_code
_entity_poly.pdbx_strand_id
1 'polypeptide(L)' 'MRASVDELRQRLETVRRGGSDAARAKHQGRGKLLVRDRVDRLLDAGSPFLEIAPLAAYGMYDDAVPSAGVVT' A
#
# COMPACT_ATOMS: atom_id res chain seq x y z
N MET A 1 -2.23 7.02 -23.99
CA MET A 1 -2.32 5.74 -23.24
C MET A 1 -1.10 5.48 -22.36
N ARG A 2 0.14 5.46 -22.87
CA ARG A 2 1.36 5.22 -22.04
C ARG A 2 1.46 6.14 -20.82
N ALA A 3 1.34 7.46 -21.02
CA ALA A 3 1.42 8.44 -19.94
C ALA A 3 0.45 8.15 -18.77
N SER A 4 -0.81 7.82 -19.06
CA SER A 4 -1.81 7.51 -18.02
C SER A 4 -1.50 6.21 -17.26
N VAL A 5 -0.90 5.22 -17.93
CA VAL A 5 -0.47 3.97 -17.28
C VAL A 5 0.71 4.24 -16.35
N ASP A 6 1.64 5.08 -16.78
CA ASP A 6 2.82 5.41 -15.96
C ASP A 6 2.43 6.26 -14.75
N GLU A 7 1.50 7.20 -14.92
CA GLU A 7 0.90 7.95 -13.82
C GLU A 7 0.19 7.01 -12.84
N LEU A 8 -0.62 6.06 -13.32
CA LEU A 8 -1.26 5.06 -12.46
C LEU A 8 -0.22 4.28 -11.65
N ARG A 9 0.85 3.79 -12.30
CA ARG A 9 1.93 3.05 -11.61
C ARG A 9 2.59 3.89 -10.53
N GLN A 10 2.89 5.17 -10.81
CA GLN A 10 3.47 6.07 -9.83
C GLN A 10 2.56 6.25 -8.61
N ARG A 11 1.25 6.46 -8.83
CA ARG A 11 0.28 6.59 -7.74
C ARG A 11 0.17 5.31 -6.92
N LEU A 12 0.17 4.14 -7.57
CA LEU A 12 0.17 2.84 -6.91
C LEU A 12 1.43 2.64 -6.06
N GLU A 13 2.61 2.99 -6.57
CA GLU A 13 3.85 2.93 -5.79
C GLU A 13 3.79 3.83 -4.55
N THR A 14 3.24 5.05 -4.69
CA THR A 14 3.06 5.97 -3.55
C THR A 14 2.17 5.37 -2.47
N VAL A 15 0.96 4.90 -2.80
CA VAL A 15 0.04 4.34 -1.79
C VAL A 15 0.54 3.01 -1.21
N ARG A 16 1.33 2.24 -1.98
CA ARG A 16 1.93 0.98 -1.50
C ARG A 16 2.88 1.19 -0.33
N ARG A 17 3.52 2.36 -0.22
CA ARG A 17 4.38 2.73 0.93
C ARG A 17 3.61 2.75 2.24
N GLY A 18 2.29 3.02 2.20
CA GLY A 18 1.47 3.22 3.38
C GLY A 18 1.74 4.58 4.03
N GLY A 19 1.63 4.66 5.36
CA GLY A 19 1.86 5.91 6.10
C GLY A 19 3.30 6.42 6.01
N SER A 20 3.56 7.55 6.69
CA SER A 20 4.88 8.19 6.69
C SER A 20 6.02 7.24 7.12
N ASP A 21 7.24 7.52 6.66
CA ASP A 21 8.41 6.70 7.01
C ASP A 21 8.64 6.61 8.53
N ALA A 22 8.34 7.68 9.28
CA ALA A 22 8.37 7.66 10.74
C ALA A 22 7.33 6.69 11.35
N ALA A 23 6.11 6.65 10.82
CA ALA A 23 5.08 5.72 11.27
C ALA A 23 5.44 4.26 10.94
N ARG A 24 6.01 4.01 9.75
CA ARG A 24 6.51 2.70 9.32
C ARG A 24 7.65 2.21 10.21
N ALA A 25 8.64 3.06 10.45
CA ALA A 25 9.76 2.76 11.34
C ALA A 25 9.28 2.47 12.77
N LYS A 26 8.35 3.27 13.30
CA LYS A 26 7.74 3.03 14.62
C LYS A 26 6.99 1.70 14.68
N HIS A 27 6.29 1.32 13.62
CA HIS A 27 5.57 0.05 13.53
C HIS A 27 6.53 -1.14 13.48
N GLN A 28 7.56 -1.07 12.64
CA GLN A 28 8.60 -2.11 12.52
C GLN A 28 9.47 -2.20 13.79
N GLY A 29 9.80 -1.09 14.44
CA GLY A 29 10.53 -1.04 15.71
C GLY A 29 9.80 -1.74 16.87
N ARG A 30 8.51 -2.04 16.72
CA ARG A 30 7.73 -2.90 17.64
C ARG A 30 7.80 -4.39 17.28
N GLY A 31 8.67 -4.80 16.36
CA GLY A 31 8.77 -6.18 15.87
C GLY A 31 7.62 -6.62 14.98
N LYS A 32 6.83 -5.69 14.42
CA LYS A 32 5.64 -6.00 13.62
C LYS A 32 5.93 -5.90 12.12
N LEU A 33 5.42 -6.86 11.36
CA LEU A 33 5.38 -6.81 9.90
C LEU A 33 4.44 -5.69 9.41
N LEU A 34 4.77 -5.06 8.28
CA LEU A 34 3.83 -4.18 7.57
C LEU A 34 2.68 -5.01 6.98
N VAL A 35 1.57 -4.36 6.62
CA VAL A 35 0.36 -5.07 6.21
C VAL A 35 0.56 -5.91 4.93
N ARG A 36 1.23 -5.36 3.91
CA ARG A 36 1.50 -6.10 2.66
C ARG A 36 2.49 -7.25 2.88
N ASP A 37 3.49 -7.08 3.74
CA ASP A 37 4.38 -8.18 4.16
C ASP A 37 3.61 -9.31 4.87
N ARG A 38 2.51 -9.00 5.58
CA ARG A 38 1.67 -10.03 6.21
C ARG A 38 0.84 -10.78 5.17
N VAL A 39 0.30 -10.08 4.18
CA VAL A 39 -0.43 -10.71 3.06
C VAL A 39 0.51 -11.65 2.32
N ASP A 40 1.71 -11.19 1.95
CA ASP A 40 2.70 -11.99 1.24
C ASP A 40 3.12 -13.25 2.01
N ARG A 41 3.18 -13.19 3.35
CA ARG A 41 3.48 -14.36 4.20
C ARG A 41 2.29 -15.28 4.45
N LEU A 42 1.06 -14.78 4.28
CA LEU A 42 -0.15 -15.55 4.49
C LEU A 42 -0.51 -16.37 3.24
N LEU A 43 -0.26 -15.82 2.06
CA LEU A 43 -0.54 -16.48 0.80
C LEU A 43 0.38 -17.67 0.55
N ASP A 44 -0.12 -18.66 -0.17
CA ASP A 44 0.70 -19.77 -0.66
C ASP A 44 1.82 -19.24 -1.57
N ALA A 45 2.99 -19.89 -1.51
CA ALA A 45 4.15 -19.47 -2.28
C ALA A 45 3.85 -19.44 -3.79
N GLY A 46 4.03 -18.27 -4.40
CA GLY A 46 3.79 -18.06 -5.83
C GLY A 46 2.33 -17.72 -6.18
N SER A 47 1.41 -17.73 -5.22
CA SER A 47 0.04 -17.28 -5.46
C SER A 47 0.00 -15.77 -5.72
N PRO A 48 -0.72 -15.30 -6.74
CA PRO A 48 -0.89 -13.88 -6.97
C PRO A 48 -1.82 -13.25 -5.93
N PHE A 49 -1.66 -11.94 -5.71
CA PHE A 49 -2.60 -11.13 -4.92
C PHE A 49 -3.23 -10.08 -5.83
N LEU A 50 -4.56 -10.10 -5.94
CA LEU A 50 -5.34 -9.09 -6.65
C LEU A 50 -5.88 -8.07 -5.65
N GLU A 51 -5.15 -6.98 -5.46
CA GLU A 51 -5.54 -5.90 -4.53
C GLU A 51 -6.76 -5.12 -5.06
N ILE A 52 -7.77 -4.93 -4.22
CA ILE A 52 -8.99 -4.21 -4.54
C ILE A 52 -8.88 -2.76 -4.07
N ALA A 53 -9.21 -1.83 -4.97
CA ALA A 53 -9.22 -0.39 -4.73
C ALA A 53 -7.96 0.17 -4.02
N PRO A 54 -6.73 -0.10 -4.51
CA PRO A 54 -5.49 0.38 -3.88
C PRO A 54 -5.42 1.91 -3.74
N LEU A 55 -6.11 2.64 -4.63
CA LEU A 55 -6.23 4.11 -4.63
C LEU A 55 -7.45 4.62 -3.83
N ALA A 56 -8.08 3.79 -2.99
CA ALA A 56 -9.14 4.27 -2.10
C ALA A 56 -8.64 5.45 -1.26
N ALA A 57 -9.44 6.52 -1.19
CA ALA A 57 -9.12 7.80 -0.56
C ALA A 57 -7.91 8.58 -1.15
N TYR A 58 -7.41 8.22 -2.34
CA TYR A 58 -6.35 8.99 -3.01
C TYR A 58 -6.83 10.42 -3.35
N GLY A 59 -6.01 11.42 -3.03
CA GLY A 59 -6.34 12.84 -3.20
C GLY A 59 -7.38 13.37 -2.21
N MET A 60 -7.76 12.56 -1.20
CA MET A 60 -8.65 12.95 -0.12
C MET A 60 -7.85 13.11 1.17
N TYR A 61 -8.32 13.97 2.08
CA TYR A 61 -7.72 14.14 3.42
C TYR A 61 -6.20 14.42 3.38
N ASP A 62 -5.75 15.25 2.44
CA ASP A 62 -4.33 15.58 2.24
C ASP A 62 -3.42 14.34 2.08
N ASP A 63 -3.95 13.28 1.43
CA ASP A 63 -3.28 11.99 1.23
C ASP A 63 -2.84 11.27 2.52
N ALA A 64 -3.42 11.67 3.67
CA ALA A 64 -3.05 11.12 4.98
C ALA A 64 -3.52 9.67 5.22
N VAL A 65 -4.40 9.14 4.35
CA VAL A 65 -5.03 7.82 4.52
C VAL A 65 -4.84 6.92 3.28
N PRO A 66 -3.61 6.44 2.99
CA PRO A 66 -3.34 5.58 1.84
C PRO A 66 -4.22 4.33 1.85
N SER A 67 -4.80 4.00 0.69
CA SER A 67 -5.71 2.86 0.49
C SER A 67 -6.89 2.84 1.48
N ALA A 68 -7.33 4.02 1.94
CA ALA A 68 -8.33 4.17 3.01
C ALA A 68 -8.00 3.42 4.32
N GLY A 69 -6.71 3.12 4.56
CA GLY A 69 -6.24 2.46 5.78
C GLY A 69 -6.40 0.94 5.79
N VAL A 70 -6.80 0.32 4.68
CA VAL A 70 -6.99 -1.13 4.56
C VAL A 70 -6.37 -1.68 3.26
N VAL A 71 -5.94 -2.93 3.29
CA VAL A 71 -5.50 -3.68 2.10
C VAL A 71 -6.42 -4.91 2.00
N THR A 72 -7.08 -5.08 0.86
CA THR A 72 -8.07 -6.13 0.59
C THR A 72 -7.81 -6.81 -0.73
#